data_AF-A0A2D4JFA8-F1
#
_entry.id   AF-A0A2D4JFA8-F1
#
_cell.length_a   1.000
_cell.length_b   1.000
_cell.length_c   1.000
_cell.angle_alpha   90.00
_cell.angle_beta   90.00
_cell.angle_gamma   90.00
#
_symmetry.space_group_name_H-M   'P 1'
#
loop_
_entity.id
_entity.type
_entity.pdbx_description
1 polymer ?
#
loop_
_entity_poly.entity_id
_entity_poly.type
_entity_poly.pdbx_seq_one_letter_code
_entity_poly.pdbx_strand_id
1 'polypeptide(L)'
;MELQNKFNEIKPQFQQLNAEVEYTLKLSEQLSLKGAPDMEKSEKISELIHLHKEIKEMMAKYDEVFNKTVKFHKVREELEGLIKSGGLEILQMKDVPSDTSHAKIHLINAQEKHVHIRHLYKLALSLGMDILSTIKHPNSFNVSVKNLQQQLDTMESDSINWDSKAEKYEEELSHVLHFCMTRDEIHELRESFKDLRKKFNNMKFNYSKKTEKARNLKTRRIQIQQMDAFSEKHQVLRNKLEYLKKKVLDSLSTQPSDKAEFISAEVNGLEKQLTEFGKTMEDYKKNLELMEHLQEMMEECQFWCEEASAT
;
A
#
# COMPACT_ATOMS: atom_id res chain seq x y z
N MET A 1 33.92 -0.36 -18.17
CA MET A 1 34.07 0.89 -18.94
C MET A 1 35.09 0.79 -20.09
N GLU A 2 36.31 0.25 -19.91
CA GLU A 2 37.31 0.18 -21.01
C GLU A 2 36.84 -0.59 -22.26
N LEU A 3 36.17 -1.73 -22.09
CA LEU A 3 35.61 -2.50 -23.21
C LEU A 3 34.53 -1.73 -23.99
N GLN A 4 33.78 -0.86 -23.32
CA GLN A 4 32.77 -0.02 -23.95
C GLN A 4 33.39 1.06 -24.82
N ASN A 5 34.48 1.67 -24.35
CA ASN A 5 35.22 2.65 -25.13
C ASN A 5 35.84 2.00 -26.37
N LYS A 6 36.47 0.82 -26.22
CA LYS A 6 37.02 0.06 -27.36
C LYS A 6 35.95 -0.33 -28.38
N PHE A 7 34.78 -0.77 -27.93
CA PHE A 7 33.68 -1.13 -28.84
C PHE A 7 33.16 0.10 -29.60
N ASN A 8 33.06 1.25 -28.92
CA ASN A 8 32.68 2.52 -29.55
C ASN A 8 33.73 3.02 -30.56
N GLU A 9 35.01 2.72 -30.36
CA GLU A 9 36.11 3.06 -31.30
C GLU A 9 36.12 2.17 -32.56
N ILE A 10 35.78 0.89 -32.43
CA ILE A 10 35.77 -0.07 -33.55
C ILE A 10 34.53 0.10 -34.43
N LYS A 11 33.41 0.54 -33.86
CA LYS A 11 32.13 0.69 -34.56
C LYS A 11 32.21 1.58 -35.83
N PRO A 12 32.87 2.75 -35.82
CA PRO A 12 33.09 3.56 -37.03
C PRO A 12 33.94 2.87 -38.09
N GLN A 13 34.98 2.14 -37.69
CA GLN A 13 35.86 1.42 -38.63
C GLN A 13 35.09 0.35 -39.40
N PHE A 14 34.16 -0.33 -38.73
CA PHE A 14 33.29 -1.27 -39.39
C PHE A 14 32.28 -0.63 -40.34
N GLN A 15 31.72 0.52 -39.98
CA GLN A 15 30.84 1.28 -40.88
C GLN A 15 31.57 1.69 -42.15
N GLN A 16 32.83 2.10 -42.04
CA GLN A 16 33.68 2.38 -43.19
C GLN A 16 33.91 1.14 -44.05
N LEU A 17 34.27 0.00 -43.45
CA LEU A 17 34.47 -1.25 -44.18
C LEU A 17 33.18 -1.70 -44.90
N ASN A 18 32.00 -1.53 -44.28
CA ASN A 18 30.72 -1.82 -44.92
C ASN A 18 30.47 -0.92 -46.14
N ALA A 19 30.81 0.37 -46.05
CA ALA A 19 30.70 1.30 -47.19
C ALA A 19 31.66 0.93 -48.34
N GLU A 20 32.90 0.51 -48.03
CA GLU A 20 33.89 0.07 -49.02
C GLU A 20 33.46 -1.21 -49.77
N VAL A 21 32.88 -2.18 -49.05
CA VAL A 21 32.34 -3.39 -49.68
C VAL A 21 31.13 -3.07 -50.56
N GLU A 22 30.17 -2.25 -50.09
CA GLU A 22 29.02 -1.82 -50.90
C GLU A 22 29.44 -1.06 -52.17
N TYR A 23 30.49 -0.24 -52.08
CA TYR A 23 31.05 0.46 -53.23
C TYR A 23 31.66 -0.52 -54.25
N THR A 24 32.44 -1.50 -53.78
CA THR A 24 33.08 -2.53 -54.62
C THR A 24 32.04 -3.38 -55.35
N LEU A 25 30.94 -3.71 -54.66
CA LEU A 25 29.79 -4.44 -55.20
C LEU A 25 29.14 -3.68 -56.37
N LYS A 26 28.86 -2.39 -56.19
CA LYS A 26 28.31 -1.52 -57.24
C LYS A 26 29.25 -1.40 -58.44
N LEU A 27 30.56 -1.31 -58.19
CA LEU A 27 31.55 -1.26 -59.27
C LEU A 27 31.54 -2.55 -60.10
N SER A 28 31.44 -3.69 -59.43
CA SER A 28 31.33 -5.01 -60.07
C SER A 28 30.07 -5.15 -60.93
N GLU A 29 28.91 -4.74 -60.42
CA GLU A 29 27.64 -4.74 -61.18
C GLU A 29 27.72 -3.88 -62.45
N GLN A 30 28.41 -2.74 -62.39
CA GLN A 30 28.64 -1.89 -63.55
C GLN A 30 29.60 -2.51 -64.59
N LEU A 31 30.57 -3.30 -64.12
CA LEU A 31 31.54 -3.97 -64.99
C LEU A 31 30.93 -5.21 -65.68
N SER A 32 30.05 -5.94 -65.00
CA SER A 32 29.32 -7.06 -65.60
C SER A 32 28.33 -6.61 -66.69
N LEU A 33 27.66 -5.46 -66.48
CA LEU A 33 26.81 -4.81 -67.49
C LEU A 33 27.58 -4.37 -68.76
N LYS A 34 28.90 -4.18 -68.67
CA LYS A 34 29.77 -3.82 -69.81
C LYS A 34 30.33 -5.02 -70.57
N GLY A 35 29.92 -6.25 -70.25
CA GLY A 35 30.17 -7.43 -71.09
C GLY A 35 31.51 -8.14 -70.90
N ALA A 36 32.18 -7.99 -69.75
CA ALA A 36 33.40 -8.75 -69.44
C ALA A 36 33.05 -10.16 -68.89
N PRO A 37 33.40 -11.26 -69.58
CA PRO A 37 33.14 -12.61 -69.10
C PRO A 37 34.37 -13.11 -68.34
N ASP A 38 34.33 -13.02 -67.02
CA ASP A 38 35.43 -13.51 -66.18
C ASP A 38 34.81 -14.28 -65.01
N MET A 39 34.60 -15.59 -65.20
CA MET A 39 33.93 -16.45 -64.20
C MET A 39 34.66 -16.42 -62.85
N GLU A 40 35.97 -16.27 -62.84
CA GLU A 40 36.80 -16.19 -61.63
C GLU A 40 36.55 -14.90 -60.83
N LYS A 41 36.18 -13.79 -61.49
CA LYS A 41 35.76 -12.55 -60.80
C LYS A 41 34.39 -12.72 -60.15
N SER A 42 33.45 -13.35 -60.85
CA SER A 42 32.10 -13.63 -60.34
C SER A 42 32.14 -14.43 -59.02
N GLU A 43 32.98 -15.47 -58.97
CA GLU A 43 33.14 -16.33 -57.80
C GLU A 43 33.72 -15.56 -56.60
N LYS A 44 34.83 -14.83 -56.79
CA LYS A 44 35.45 -13.98 -55.74
C LYS A 44 34.51 -12.90 -55.21
N ILE A 45 33.67 -12.32 -56.07
CA ILE A 45 32.66 -11.34 -55.66
C ILE A 45 31.57 -12.01 -54.83
N SER A 46 31.13 -13.22 -55.19
CA SER A 46 30.15 -13.97 -54.41
C SER A 46 30.67 -14.36 -53.01
N GLU A 47 31.95 -14.75 -52.90
CA GLU A 47 32.62 -15.03 -51.64
C GLU A 47 32.71 -13.78 -50.75
N LEU A 48 33.08 -12.63 -51.33
CA LEU A 48 33.13 -11.36 -50.62
C LEU A 48 31.76 -10.94 -50.09
N ILE A 49 30.69 -11.13 -50.88
CA ILE A 49 29.32 -10.83 -50.47
C ILE A 49 28.88 -11.73 -49.31
N HIS A 50 29.15 -13.04 -49.43
CA HIS A 50 28.84 -14.00 -48.38
C HIS A 50 29.55 -13.64 -47.07
N LEU A 51 30.86 -13.42 -47.13
CA LEU A 51 31.68 -13.04 -45.98
C LEU A 51 31.21 -11.71 -45.37
N HIS A 52 30.92 -10.71 -46.19
CA HIS A 52 30.42 -9.42 -45.72
C HIS A 52 29.07 -9.54 -45.00
N LYS A 53 28.16 -10.35 -45.54
CA LYS A 53 26.87 -10.65 -44.92
C LYS A 53 27.06 -11.35 -43.56
N GLU A 54 27.93 -12.36 -43.50
CA GLU A 54 28.25 -13.06 -42.25
C GLU A 54 28.83 -12.12 -41.19
N ILE A 55 29.78 -11.26 -41.57
CA ILE A 55 30.39 -10.30 -40.65
C ILE A 55 29.34 -9.29 -40.16
N LYS A 56 28.45 -8.80 -41.04
CA LYS A 56 27.38 -7.87 -40.70
C LYS A 56 26.38 -8.46 -39.72
N GLU A 57 25.94 -9.70 -39.95
CA GLU A 57 25.06 -10.43 -39.04
C GLU A 57 25.75 -10.70 -37.69
N MET A 58 27.03 -11.07 -37.72
CA MET A 58 27.83 -11.29 -36.52
C MET A 58 27.99 -10.00 -35.69
N MET A 59 28.25 -8.87 -36.34
CA MET A 59 28.40 -7.59 -35.65
C MET A 59 27.09 -7.06 -35.07
N ALA A 60 25.96 -7.26 -35.75
CA ALA A 60 24.66 -6.93 -35.19
C ALA A 60 24.38 -7.73 -33.90
N LYS A 61 24.68 -9.04 -33.91
CA LYS A 61 24.56 -9.90 -32.71
C LYS A 61 25.48 -9.43 -31.58
N TYR A 62 26.73 -9.08 -31.88
CA TYR A 62 27.66 -8.57 -30.87
C TYR A 62 27.23 -7.22 -30.29
N ASP A 63 26.75 -6.28 -31.11
CA ASP A 63 26.23 -4.98 -30.64
C ASP A 63 25.03 -5.17 -29.72
N GLU A 64 24.11 -6.08 -30.05
CA GLU A 64 22.96 -6.42 -29.21
C GLU A 64 23.38 -7.03 -27.85
N VAL A 65 24.24 -8.06 -27.87
CA VAL A 65 24.77 -8.69 -26.65
C VAL A 65 25.53 -7.69 -25.79
N PHE A 66 26.36 -6.85 -26.41
CA PHE A 66 27.14 -5.85 -25.73
C PHE A 66 26.25 -4.81 -25.04
N ASN A 67 25.28 -4.24 -25.74
CA ASN A 67 24.33 -3.28 -25.19
C ASN A 67 23.52 -3.86 -24.02
N LYS A 68 23.06 -5.11 -24.14
CA LYS A 68 22.38 -5.82 -23.05
C LYS A 68 23.32 -6.05 -21.86
N THR A 69 24.56 -6.43 -22.10
CA THR A 69 25.59 -6.67 -21.07
C THR A 69 25.92 -5.40 -20.29
N VAL A 70 26.03 -4.25 -20.97
CA VAL A 70 26.23 -2.96 -20.30
C VAL A 70 25.05 -2.61 -19.40
N LYS A 71 23.81 -2.77 -19.89
CA LYS A 71 22.62 -2.53 -19.07
C LYS A 71 22.56 -3.47 -17.86
N PHE A 72 22.86 -4.75 -18.06
CA PHE A 72 22.91 -5.75 -16.99
C PHE A 72 23.89 -5.34 -15.88
N HIS A 73 25.11 -4.94 -16.24
CA HIS A 73 26.10 -4.48 -15.28
C HIS A 73 25.64 -3.25 -14.51
N LYS A 74 25.03 -2.28 -15.18
CA LYS A 74 24.51 -1.07 -14.52
C LYS A 74 23.44 -1.38 -13.47
N VAL A 75 22.49 -2.25 -13.80
CA VAL A 75 21.43 -2.67 -12.85
C VAL A 75 22.03 -3.45 -11.68
N ARG A 76 23.01 -4.31 -11.96
CA ARG A 76 23.72 -5.06 -10.93
C ARG A 76 24.53 -4.15 -10.00
N GLU A 77 25.19 -3.13 -10.53
CA GLU A 77 25.90 -2.12 -9.72
C GLU A 77 24.93 -1.37 -8.79
N GLU A 78 23.72 -1.06 -9.27
CA GLU A 78 22.69 -0.44 -8.44
C GLU A 78 22.23 -1.37 -7.31
N LEU A 79 21.95 -2.65 -7.60
CA LEU A 79 21.64 -3.67 -6.59
C LEU A 79 22.78 -3.83 -5.58
N GLU A 80 24.03 -3.89 -6.03
CA GLU A 80 25.20 -4.00 -5.15
C GLU A 80 25.39 -2.74 -4.28
N GLY A 81 25.09 -1.57 -4.82
CA GLY A 81 25.04 -0.31 -4.06
C GLY A 81 23.97 -0.34 -2.97
N LEU A 82 22.79 -0.91 -3.25
CA LEU A 82 21.74 -1.12 -2.26
C LEU A 82 22.15 -2.13 -1.19
N ILE A 83 22.90 -3.19 -1.54
CA ILE A 83 23.46 -4.12 -0.55
C ILE A 83 24.41 -3.36 0.39
N LYS A 84 25.37 -2.63 -0.17
CA LYS A 84 26.43 -1.95 0.60
C LYS A 84 25.91 -0.84 1.51
N SER A 85 24.86 -0.15 1.08
CA SER A 85 24.23 0.92 1.86
C SER A 85 23.24 0.42 2.91
N GLY A 86 23.04 -0.90 3.03
CA GLY A 86 21.96 -1.46 3.86
C GLY A 86 20.57 -1.17 3.28
N GLY A 87 20.49 -0.68 2.04
CA GLY A 87 19.24 -0.43 1.34
C GLY A 87 18.36 -1.67 1.18
N LEU A 88 18.93 -2.87 1.17
CA LEU A 88 18.17 -4.13 1.16
C LEU A 88 17.75 -4.62 2.55
N GLU A 89 18.26 -3.99 3.62
CA GLU A 89 17.84 -4.35 4.97
C GLU A 89 16.40 -3.92 5.22
N ILE A 90 15.60 -4.89 5.65
CA ILE A 90 14.24 -4.68 6.12
C ILE A 90 14.32 -4.49 7.63
N LEU A 91 14.37 -3.22 8.05
CA LEU A 91 14.46 -2.85 9.46
C LEU A 91 13.12 -3.11 10.14
N GLN A 92 13.10 -4.10 11.03
CA GLN A 92 11.92 -4.37 11.86
C GLN A 92 11.52 -3.14 12.66
N MET A 93 10.22 -2.94 12.77
CA MET A 93 9.65 -1.81 13.49
C MET A 93 9.88 -2.02 14.98
N LYS A 94 10.75 -1.20 15.60
CA LYS A 94 11.05 -1.32 17.04
C LYS A 94 9.92 -0.80 17.93
N ASP A 95 9.22 0.24 17.48
CA ASP A 95 8.16 0.91 18.23
C ASP A 95 6.90 1.06 17.38
N VAL A 96 5.73 0.90 18.00
CA VAL A 96 4.44 1.14 17.34
C VAL A 96 4.29 2.65 17.10
N PRO A 97 3.94 3.10 15.87
CA PRO A 97 3.74 4.51 15.56
C PRO A 97 2.74 5.21 16.49
N SER A 98 3.01 6.49 16.75
CA SER A 98 2.16 7.32 17.62
C SER A 98 0.76 7.53 17.05
N ASP A 99 0.59 7.57 15.72
CA ASP A 99 -0.70 7.79 15.06
C ASP A 99 -0.79 7.10 13.69
N THR A 100 -2.01 7.04 13.16
CA THR A 100 -2.33 6.45 11.85
C THR A 100 -1.57 7.08 10.68
N SER A 101 -1.29 8.38 10.73
CA SER A 101 -0.61 9.09 9.64
C SER A 101 0.82 8.62 9.49
N HIS A 102 1.55 8.49 10.61
CA HIS A 102 2.90 7.96 10.61
C HIS A 102 2.93 6.50 10.15
N ALA A 103 2.04 5.64 10.67
CA ALA A 103 1.95 4.24 10.23
C ALA A 103 1.73 4.11 8.71
N LYS A 104 0.87 4.98 8.16
CA LYS A 104 0.59 5.01 6.72
C LYS A 104 1.81 5.44 5.89
N ILE A 105 2.50 6.49 6.30
CA ILE A 105 3.72 6.97 5.62
C ILE A 105 4.80 5.87 5.64
N HIS A 106 4.98 5.20 6.77
CA HIS A 106 5.93 4.09 6.88
C HIS A 106 5.61 2.95 5.90
N LEU A 107 4.34 2.53 5.80
CA LEU A 107 3.90 1.50 4.86
C LEU A 107 4.14 1.92 3.40
N ILE A 108 3.75 3.14 3.02
CA ILE A 108 3.93 3.66 1.65
C ILE A 108 5.41 3.69 1.28
N ASN A 109 6.25 4.26 2.13
CA ASN A 109 7.68 4.36 1.88
C ASN A 109 8.34 2.98 1.73
N ALA A 110 7.93 2.00 2.56
CA ALA A 110 8.40 0.63 2.44
C ALA A 110 7.99 0.00 1.11
N GLN A 111 6.71 0.14 0.73
CA GLN A 111 6.18 -0.40 -0.52
C GLN A 111 6.86 0.21 -1.76
N GLU A 112 7.03 1.53 -1.80
CA GLU A 112 7.72 2.21 -2.91
C GLU A 112 9.16 1.70 -3.06
N LYS A 113 9.88 1.62 -1.95
CA LYS A 113 11.24 1.07 -1.91
C LYS A 113 11.27 -0.37 -2.39
N HIS A 114 10.32 -1.20 -1.95
CA HIS A 114 10.27 -2.60 -2.32
C HIS A 114 9.91 -2.82 -3.78
N VAL A 115 8.98 -2.04 -4.34
CA VAL A 115 8.66 -2.05 -5.77
C VAL A 115 9.90 -1.73 -6.61
N HIS A 116 10.70 -0.75 -6.21
CA HIS A 116 11.96 -0.42 -6.89
C HIS A 116 12.94 -1.60 -6.86
N ILE A 117 13.14 -2.22 -5.70
CA ILE A 117 14.05 -3.36 -5.55
C ILE A 117 13.59 -4.57 -6.39
N ARG A 118 12.29 -4.92 -6.32
CA ARG A 118 11.69 -5.98 -7.16
C ARG A 118 11.90 -5.69 -8.65
N HIS A 119 11.74 -4.44 -9.06
CA HIS A 119 11.97 -4.03 -10.44
C HIS A 119 13.42 -4.26 -10.86
N LEU A 120 14.40 -3.88 -10.02
CA LEU A 120 15.81 -4.09 -10.32
C LEU A 120 16.17 -5.57 -10.46
N TYR A 121 15.71 -6.43 -9.55
CA TYR A 121 15.91 -7.89 -9.66
C TYR A 121 15.32 -8.45 -10.95
N LYS A 122 14.05 -8.11 -11.24
CA LYS A 122 13.36 -8.56 -12.46
C LYS A 122 14.08 -8.09 -13.73
N LEU A 123 14.54 -6.85 -13.75
CA LEU A 123 15.27 -6.28 -14.89
C LEU A 123 16.63 -6.96 -15.08
N ALA A 124 17.38 -7.19 -14.01
CA ALA A 124 18.67 -7.88 -14.07
C ALA A 124 18.52 -9.32 -14.57
N LEU A 125 17.54 -10.07 -14.05
CA LEU A 125 17.25 -11.43 -14.47
C LEU A 125 16.83 -11.49 -15.95
N SER A 126 15.93 -10.59 -16.39
CA SER A 126 15.51 -10.51 -17.79
C SER A 126 16.68 -10.22 -18.73
N LEU A 127 17.52 -9.24 -18.40
CA LEU A 127 18.68 -8.90 -19.21
C LEU A 127 19.70 -10.04 -19.27
N GLY A 128 19.93 -10.73 -18.15
CA GLY A 128 20.82 -11.89 -18.10
C GLY A 128 20.33 -13.06 -18.95
N MET A 129 19.04 -13.38 -18.86
CA MET A 129 18.42 -14.42 -19.68
C MET A 129 18.44 -14.09 -21.16
N ASP A 130 18.20 -12.83 -21.53
CA ASP A 130 18.31 -12.37 -22.90
C ASP A 130 19.73 -12.54 -23.44
N ILE A 131 20.75 -12.17 -22.66
CA ILE A 131 22.18 -12.35 -23.02
C ILE A 131 22.47 -13.85 -23.26
N LEU A 132 22.04 -14.72 -22.36
CA LEU A 132 22.22 -16.17 -22.50
C LEU A 132 21.54 -16.71 -23.76
N SER A 133 20.33 -16.23 -24.08
CA SER A 133 19.58 -16.66 -25.26
C SER A 133 20.29 -16.29 -26.56
N THR A 134 20.91 -15.11 -26.63
CA THR A 134 21.63 -14.63 -27.82
C THR A 134 22.99 -15.33 -28.01
N ILE A 135 23.63 -15.82 -26.94
CA ILE A 135 24.97 -16.46 -26.97
C ILE A 135 24.91 -17.98 -27.29
N LYS A 136 23.72 -18.61 -27.44
CA LYS A 136 23.54 -20.06 -27.69
C LYS A 136 24.21 -20.65 -28.96
N HIS A 137 25.04 -19.91 -29.70
CA HIS A 137 25.84 -20.44 -30.82
C HIS A 137 27.15 -21.11 -30.36
N PRO A 138 27.62 -22.20 -31.00
CA PRO A 138 28.30 -23.27 -30.24
C PRO A 138 29.75 -23.05 -29.77
N ASN A 139 30.53 -22.06 -30.25
CA ASN A 139 31.99 -22.28 -30.25
C ASN A 139 32.91 -21.22 -29.59
N SER A 140 32.43 -20.16 -28.94
CA SER A 140 33.35 -19.10 -28.45
C SER A 140 33.29 -18.70 -26.98
N PHE A 141 32.24 -19.03 -26.21
CA PHE A 141 32.05 -18.41 -24.87
C PHE A 141 31.63 -19.36 -23.72
N ASN A 142 31.84 -20.68 -23.85
CA ASN A 142 31.31 -21.70 -22.93
C ASN A 142 31.58 -21.44 -21.42
N VAL A 143 32.74 -20.88 -21.05
CA VAL A 143 33.06 -20.56 -19.64
C VAL A 143 32.28 -19.33 -19.13
N SER A 144 32.13 -18.30 -19.95
CA SER A 144 31.39 -17.07 -19.61
C SER A 144 29.88 -17.34 -19.47
N VAL A 145 29.33 -18.22 -20.31
CA VAL A 145 27.91 -18.61 -20.28
C VAL A 145 27.57 -19.34 -18.98
N LYS A 146 28.40 -20.31 -18.56
CA LYS A 146 28.20 -21.02 -17.29
C LYS A 146 28.30 -20.10 -16.08
N ASN A 147 29.26 -19.16 -16.07
CA ASN A 147 29.41 -18.18 -14.99
C ASN A 147 28.19 -17.24 -14.91
N LEU A 148 27.71 -16.74 -16.05
CA LEU A 148 26.51 -15.91 -16.08
C LEU A 148 25.27 -16.68 -15.61
N GLN A 149 25.10 -17.92 -16.05
CA GLN A 149 23.99 -18.77 -15.59
C GLN A 149 24.01 -18.93 -14.06
N GLN A 150 25.17 -19.29 -13.48
CA GLN A 150 25.30 -19.45 -12.03
C GLN A 150 24.98 -18.14 -11.27
N GLN A 151 25.39 -16.98 -11.81
CA GLN A 151 25.07 -15.69 -11.22
C GLN A 151 23.58 -15.38 -11.25
N LEU A 152 22.88 -15.75 -12.32
CA LEU A 152 21.44 -15.57 -12.43
C LEU A 152 20.68 -16.50 -11.48
N ASP A 153 21.10 -17.77 -11.38
CA ASP A 153 20.49 -18.72 -10.44
C ASP A 153 20.63 -18.23 -8.99
N THR A 154 21.81 -17.67 -8.64
CA THR A 154 22.05 -17.07 -7.33
C THR A 154 21.15 -15.85 -7.11
N MET A 155 21.09 -14.95 -8.09
CA MET A 155 20.28 -13.74 -8.03
C MET A 155 18.78 -14.03 -7.95
N GLU A 156 18.30 -15.07 -8.63
CA GLU A 156 16.91 -15.52 -8.56
C GLU A 156 16.57 -16.03 -7.16
N SER A 157 17.43 -16.86 -6.57
CA SER A 157 17.29 -17.32 -5.19
C SER A 157 17.29 -16.15 -4.19
N ASP A 158 18.19 -15.19 -4.36
CA ASP A 158 18.26 -13.98 -3.53
C ASP A 158 17.00 -13.12 -3.69
N SER A 159 16.51 -12.95 -4.92
CA SER A 159 15.27 -12.23 -5.21
C SER A 159 14.08 -12.86 -4.48
N ILE A 160 13.91 -14.18 -4.56
CA ILE A 160 12.79 -14.89 -3.91
C ILE A 160 12.88 -14.77 -2.37
N ASN A 161 14.07 -14.97 -1.81
CA ASN A 161 14.30 -14.85 -0.37
C ASN A 161 14.09 -13.42 0.13
N TRP A 162 14.51 -12.42 -0.63
CA TRP A 162 14.31 -11.02 -0.28
C TRP A 162 12.83 -10.64 -0.41
N ASP A 163 12.17 -11.05 -1.49
CA ASP A 163 10.76 -10.73 -1.76
C ASP A 163 9.83 -11.30 -0.69
N SER A 164 10.03 -12.56 -0.30
CA SER A 164 9.25 -13.17 0.80
C SER A 164 9.43 -12.45 2.15
N LYS A 165 10.64 -11.93 2.44
CA LYS A 165 10.87 -11.10 3.63
C LYS A 165 10.20 -9.73 3.51
N ALA A 166 10.24 -9.13 2.32
CA ALA A 166 9.64 -7.84 2.02
C ALA A 166 8.10 -7.90 2.15
N GLU A 167 7.48 -8.95 1.61
CA GLU A 167 6.05 -9.21 1.72
C GLU A 167 5.62 -9.37 3.18
N LYS A 168 6.33 -10.20 3.94
CA LYS A 168 6.03 -10.41 5.37
C LYS A 168 6.11 -9.11 6.17
N TYR A 169 7.07 -8.25 5.84
CA TYR A 169 7.21 -6.94 6.51
C TYR A 169 6.13 -5.94 6.09
N GLU A 170 5.76 -5.90 4.81
CA GLU A 170 4.62 -5.10 4.33
C GLU A 170 3.31 -5.53 5.00
N GLU A 171 3.10 -6.84 5.18
CA GLU A 171 1.98 -7.40 5.93
C GLU A 171 1.99 -6.95 7.39
N GLU A 172 3.15 -7.02 8.07
CA GLU A 172 3.30 -6.51 9.44
C GLU A 172 2.97 -5.02 9.56
N LEU A 173 3.46 -4.19 8.64
CA LEU A 173 3.17 -2.75 8.59
C LEU A 173 1.67 -2.49 8.31
N SER A 174 1.03 -3.30 7.48
CA SER A 174 -0.41 -3.24 7.24
C SER A 174 -1.21 -3.54 8.52
N HIS A 175 -0.80 -4.55 9.29
CA HIS A 175 -1.41 -4.84 10.59
C HIS A 175 -1.23 -3.68 11.59
N VAL A 176 -0.04 -3.08 11.63
CA VAL A 176 0.22 -1.88 12.44
C VAL A 176 -0.69 -0.73 12.05
N LEU A 177 -0.84 -0.45 10.75
CA LEU A 177 -1.74 0.59 10.26
C LEU A 177 -3.19 0.34 10.68
N HIS A 178 -3.67 -0.89 10.49
CA HIS A 178 -5.03 -1.27 10.90
C HIS A 178 -5.26 -1.10 12.40
N PHE A 179 -4.26 -1.49 13.22
CA PHE A 179 -4.29 -1.29 14.67
C PHE A 179 -4.40 0.20 15.03
N CYS A 180 -3.55 1.05 14.44
CA CYS A 180 -3.59 2.50 14.67
C CYS A 180 -4.95 3.11 14.29
N MET A 181 -5.48 2.75 13.11
CA MET A 181 -6.80 3.23 12.66
C MET A 181 -7.90 2.85 13.64
N THR A 182 -7.90 1.59 14.09
CA THR A 182 -8.92 1.08 15.03
C THR A 182 -8.80 1.78 16.38
N ARG A 183 -7.58 1.98 16.89
CA ARG A 183 -7.33 2.72 18.13
C ARG A 183 -7.82 4.16 18.04
N ASP A 184 -7.60 4.84 16.92
CA ASP A 184 -8.04 6.22 16.71
C ASP A 184 -9.59 6.30 16.62
N GLU A 185 -10.24 5.32 15.98
CA GLU A 185 -11.72 5.17 15.97
C GLU A 185 -12.28 4.97 17.40
N ILE A 186 -11.65 4.12 18.23
CA ILE A 186 -12.03 3.94 19.64
C ILE A 186 -11.90 5.27 20.40
N HIS A 187 -10.80 5.99 20.18
CA HIS A 187 -10.55 7.27 20.83
C HIS A 187 -11.61 8.31 20.46
N GLU A 188 -11.94 8.47 19.18
CA GLU A 188 -12.99 9.38 18.72
C GLU A 188 -14.36 9.04 19.33
N LEU A 189 -14.70 7.75 19.37
CA LEU A 189 -15.95 7.30 19.97
C LEU A 189 -15.99 7.56 21.47
N ARG A 190 -14.88 7.35 22.18
CA ARG A 190 -14.72 7.63 23.60
C ARG A 190 -14.87 9.13 23.90
N GLU A 191 -14.28 10.01 23.10
CA GLU A 191 -14.43 11.46 23.26
C GLU A 191 -15.87 11.91 22.97
N SER A 192 -16.50 11.35 21.93
CA SER A 192 -17.92 11.60 21.63
C SER A 192 -18.84 11.16 22.78
N PHE A 193 -18.56 10.01 23.39
CA PHE A 193 -19.27 9.52 24.56
C PHE A 193 -19.08 10.44 25.78
N LYS A 194 -17.84 10.88 26.05
CA LYS A 194 -17.54 11.82 27.14
C LYS A 194 -18.30 13.13 26.98
N ASP A 195 -18.34 13.69 25.77
CA ASP A 195 -19.09 14.92 25.46
C ASP A 195 -20.60 14.73 25.68
N LEU A 196 -21.18 13.64 25.16
CA LEU A 196 -22.59 13.31 25.36
C LEU A 196 -22.93 13.20 26.85
N ARG A 197 -22.13 12.45 27.62
CA ARG A 197 -22.29 12.27 29.06
C ARG A 197 -22.20 13.60 29.81
N LYS A 198 -21.25 14.47 29.45
CA LYS A 198 -21.11 15.81 30.03
C LYS A 198 -22.34 16.67 29.75
N LYS A 199 -22.82 16.71 28.51
CA LYS A 199 -24.02 17.46 28.11
C LYS A 199 -25.27 16.96 28.84
N PHE A 200 -25.44 15.65 28.97
CA PHE A 200 -26.54 15.04 29.72
C PHE A 200 -26.49 15.43 31.21
N ASN A 201 -25.33 15.30 31.86
CA ASN A 201 -25.18 15.64 33.27
C ASN A 201 -25.46 17.12 33.54
N ASN A 202 -24.98 18.01 32.66
CA ASN A 202 -25.26 19.45 32.75
C ASN A 202 -26.76 19.74 32.61
N MET A 203 -27.43 19.11 31.65
CA MET A 203 -28.87 19.23 31.47
C MET A 203 -29.63 18.76 32.73
N LYS A 204 -29.33 17.57 33.24
CA LYS A 204 -29.94 17.01 34.46
C LYS A 204 -29.74 17.93 35.67
N PHE A 205 -28.54 18.47 35.84
CA PHE A 205 -28.21 19.40 36.92
C PHE A 205 -28.91 20.76 36.78
N ASN A 206 -29.02 21.28 35.56
CA ASN A 206 -29.73 22.53 35.30
C ASN A 206 -31.23 22.39 35.59
N TYR A 207 -31.81 21.23 35.27
CA TYR A 207 -33.21 20.94 35.60
C TYR A 207 -33.43 20.86 37.12
N SER A 208 -32.54 20.18 37.85
CA SER A 208 -32.68 20.04 39.31
C SER A 208 -32.50 21.36 40.07
N LYS A 209 -31.70 22.29 39.56
CA LYS A 209 -31.50 23.63 40.16
C LYS A 209 -32.74 24.52 40.14
N LYS A 210 -33.68 24.33 39.21
CA LYS A 210 -34.92 25.14 39.17
C LYS A 210 -35.80 24.75 40.35
N THR A 211 -36.32 25.72 41.09
CA THR A 211 -37.22 25.48 42.24
C THR A 211 -38.48 24.75 41.79
N GLU A 212 -39.00 23.82 42.60
CA GLU A 212 -40.24 23.06 42.34
C GLU A 212 -41.41 23.98 41.97
N LYS A 213 -41.55 25.13 42.66
CA LYS A 213 -42.58 26.16 42.41
C LYS A 213 -42.52 26.81 41.02
N ALA A 214 -41.40 26.70 40.30
CA ALA A 214 -41.21 27.24 38.95
C ALA A 214 -41.30 26.16 37.85
N ARG A 215 -41.46 24.88 38.22
CA ARG A 215 -41.59 23.77 37.27
C ARG A 215 -43.06 23.58 36.91
N ASN A 216 -43.46 24.14 35.78
CA ASN A 216 -44.75 23.82 35.18
C ASN A 216 -44.65 22.60 34.24
N LEU A 217 -45.82 22.01 33.95
CA LEU A 217 -45.97 20.87 33.04
C LEU A 217 -45.25 21.09 31.69
N LYS A 218 -45.33 22.30 31.13
CA LYS A 218 -44.66 22.68 29.89
C LYS A 218 -43.13 22.51 29.96
N THR A 219 -42.51 22.93 31.06
CA THR A 219 -41.05 22.79 31.25
C THR A 219 -40.64 21.33 31.35
N ARG A 220 -41.48 20.49 31.95
CA ARG A 220 -41.24 19.04 32.06
C ARG A 220 -41.35 18.33 30.72
N ARG A 221 -42.38 18.65 29.91
CA ARG A 221 -42.51 18.17 28.53
C ARG A 221 -41.29 18.49 27.68
N ILE A 222 -40.79 19.73 27.78
CA ILE A 222 -39.55 20.13 27.10
C ILE A 222 -38.36 19.28 27.57
N GLN A 223 -38.28 18.97 28.87
CA GLN A 223 -37.21 18.15 29.43
C GLN A 223 -37.25 16.70 28.93
N ILE A 224 -38.45 16.12 28.78
CA ILE A 224 -38.66 14.79 28.20
C ILE A 224 -38.27 14.77 26.73
N GLN A 225 -38.68 15.78 25.94
CA GLN A 225 -38.27 15.91 24.54
C GLN A 225 -36.74 16.03 24.37
N GLN A 226 -36.07 16.78 25.25
CA GLN A 226 -34.60 16.83 25.26
C GLN A 226 -33.99 15.46 25.54
N MET A 227 -34.61 14.69 26.44
CA MET A 227 -34.18 13.34 26.76
C MET A 227 -34.26 12.41 25.55
N ASP A 228 -35.30 12.52 24.72
CA ASP A 228 -35.41 11.78 23.45
C ASP A 228 -34.24 12.07 22.52
N ALA A 229 -33.89 13.35 22.34
CA ALA A 229 -32.73 13.74 21.53
C ALA A 229 -31.39 13.21 22.08
N PHE A 230 -31.26 13.06 23.41
CA PHE A 230 -30.09 12.40 24.01
C PHE A 230 -30.10 10.89 23.75
N SER A 231 -31.26 10.23 23.84
CA SER A 231 -31.42 8.81 23.55
C SER A 231 -31.09 8.46 22.10
N GLU A 232 -31.48 9.31 21.14
CA GLU A 232 -31.09 9.15 19.73
C GLU A 232 -29.56 9.21 19.55
N LYS A 233 -28.91 10.22 20.15
CA LYS A 233 -27.44 10.35 20.10
C LYS A 233 -26.73 9.17 20.76
N HIS A 234 -27.26 8.68 21.88
CA HIS A 234 -26.77 7.48 22.54
C HIS A 234 -26.85 6.26 21.62
N GLN A 235 -28.00 6.07 20.95
CA GLN A 235 -28.19 4.97 20.01
C GLN A 235 -27.23 5.04 18.82
N VAL A 236 -26.95 6.25 18.30
CA VAL A 236 -25.94 6.43 17.25
C VAL A 236 -24.55 5.96 17.71
N LEU A 237 -24.15 6.32 18.93
CA LEU A 237 -22.87 5.84 19.50
C LEU A 237 -22.86 4.33 19.70
N ARG A 238 -23.99 3.73 20.11
CA ARG A 238 -24.14 2.28 20.28
C ARG A 238 -23.97 1.55 18.94
N ASN A 239 -24.65 2.01 17.89
CA ASN A 239 -24.53 1.43 16.55
C ASN A 239 -23.09 1.51 16.02
N LYS A 240 -22.41 2.65 16.25
CA LYS A 240 -20.98 2.81 15.88
C LYS A 240 -20.10 1.81 16.63
N LEU A 241 -20.36 1.60 17.93
CA LEU A 241 -19.60 0.65 18.74
C LEU A 241 -19.82 -0.80 18.29
N GLU A 242 -21.05 -1.19 17.97
CA GLU A 242 -21.37 -2.52 17.46
C GLU A 242 -20.67 -2.80 16.13
N TYR A 243 -20.68 -1.82 15.22
CA TYR A 243 -19.93 -1.90 13.97
C TYR A 243 -18.43 -2.11 14.22
N LEU A 244 -17.84 -1.32 15.12
CA LEU A 244 -16.43 -1.42 15.49
C LEU A 244 -16.11 -2.79 16.11
N LYS A 245 -16.95 -3.29 17.01
CA LYS A 245 -16.80 -4.60 17.65
C LYS A 245 -16.80 -5.73 16.63
N LYS A 246 -17.71 -5.67 15.64
CA LYS A 246 -17.74 -6.64 14.54
C LYS A 246 -16.45 -6.57 13.71
N LYS A 247 -16.03 -5.37 13.31
CA LYS A 247 -14.78 -5.15 12.56
C LYS A 247 -13.56 -5.71 13.31
N VAL A 248 -13.48 -5.49 14.63
CA VAL A 248 -12.41 -6.02 15.48
C VAL A 248 -12.43 -7.55 15.49
N LEU A 249 -13.60 -8.16 15.67
CA LEU A 249 -13.77 -9.62 15.66
C LEU A 249 -13.34 -10.24 14.32
N ASP A 250 -13.73 -9.61 13.21
CA ASP A 250 -13.37 -10.06 11.86
C ASP A 250 -11.85 -9.96 11.60
N SER A 251 -11.19 -8.98 12.23
CA SER A 251 -9.73 -8.76 12.11
C SER A 251 -8.88 -9.57 13.11
N LEU A 252 -9.50 -10.24 14.09
CA LEU A 252 -8.83 -10.84 15.23
C LEU A 252 -7.86 -11.97 14.84
N SER A 253 -8.17 -12.72 13.77
CA SER A 253 -7.34 -13.80 13.25
C SER A 253 -6.06 -13.34 12.56
N THR A 254 -5.98 -12.05 12.23
CA THR A 254 -4.89 -11.46 11.43
C THR A 254 -3.97 -10.56 12.24
N GLN A 255 -4.34 -10.19 13.46
CA GLN A 255 -3.57 -9.27 14.30
C GLN A 255 -2.66 -10.02 15.29
N PRO A 256 -1.51 -9.44 15.68
CA PRO A 256 -0.72 -9.96 16.79
C PRO A 256 -1.54 -10.03 18.09
N SER A 257 -1.39 -11.12 18.87
CA SER A 257 -2.19 -11.42 20.08
C SER A 257 -2.31 -10.22 21.02
N ASP A 258 -1.18 -9.62 21.40
CA ASP A 258 -1.13 -8.53 22.38
C ASP A 258 -1.92 -7.29 21.93
N LYS A 259 -1.87 -6.98 20.63
CA LYS A 259 -2.60 -5.84 20.05
C LYS A 259 -4.10 -6.12 19.95
N ALA A 260 -4.46 -7.34 19.59
CA ALA A 260 -5.85 -7.77 19.52
C ALA A 260 -6.51 -7.78 20.91
N GLU A 261 -5.79 -8.24 21.93
CA GLU A 261 -6.23 -8.22 23.33
C GLU A 261 -6.46 -6.80 23.84
N PHE A 262 -5.53 -5.88 23.58
CA PHE A 262 -5.67 -4.47 23.95
C PHE A 262 -6.92 -3.82 23.33
N ILE A 263 -7.11 -3.97 22.02
CA ILE A 263 -8.25 -3.40 21.30
C ILE A 263 -9.56 -4.00 21.81
N SER A 264 -9.61 -5.32 22.00
CA SER A 264 -10.78 -6.01 22.53
C SER A 264 -11.14 -5.51 23.93
N ALA A 265 -10.15 -5.35 24.82
CA ALA A 265 -10.36 -4.82 26.16
C ALA A 265 -10.93 -3.38 26.14
N GLU A 266 -10.39 -2.51 25.30
CA GLU A 266 -10.85 -1.13 25.18
C GLU A 266 -12.29 -1.02 24.63
N VAL A 267 -12.64 -1.84 23.63
CA VAL A 267 -13.99 -1.92 23.06
C VAL A 267 -14.99 -2.43 24.10
N ASN A 268 -14.67 -3.54 24.78
CA ASN A 268 -15.53 -4.12 25.82
C ASN A 268 -15.71 -3.15 27.01
N GLY A 269 -14.65 -2.45 27.40
CA GLY A 269 -14.71 -1.41 28.43
C GLY A 269 -15.64 -0.27 28.05
N LEU A 270 -15.58 0.20 26.81
CA LEU A 270 -16.45 1.26 26.30
C LEU A 270 -17.92 0.78 26.18
N GLU A 271 -18.15 -0.46 25.75
CA GLU A 271 -19.49 -1.08 25.67
C GLU A 271 -20.17 -1.12 27.03
N LYS A 272 -19.44 -1.54 28.05
CA LYS A 272 -19.92 -1.56 29.43
C LYS A 272 -20.33 -0.15 29.88
N GLN A 273 -19.45 0.85 29.69
CA GLN A 273 -19.74 2.23 30.08
C GLN A 273 -20.95 2.82 29.34
N LEU A 274 -21.06 2.57 28.04
CA LEU A 274 -22.16 3.06 27.22
C LEU A 274 -23.48 2.40 27.61
N THR A 275 -23.45 1.11 27.96
CA THR A 275 -24.63 0.37 28.42
C THR A 275 -25.12 0.86 29.78
N GLU A 276 -24.21 1.04 30.74
CA GLU A 276 -24.53 1.58 32.08
C GLU A 276 -25.09 3.01 31.99
N PHE A 277 -24.50 3.84 31.13
CA PHE A 277 -24.99 5.19 30.88
C PHE A 277 -26.39 5.19 30.25
N GLY A 278 -26.65 4.28 29.30
CA GLY A 278 -27.97 4.10 28.70
C GLY A 278 -29.05 3.75 29.72
N LYS A 279 -28.75 2.87 30.69
CA LYS A 279 -29.66 2.57 31.82
C LYS A 279 -29.95 3.82 32.66
N THR A 280 -28.92 4.59 32.98
CA THR A 280 -29.06 5.84 33.76
C THR A 280 -29.95 6.87 33.04
N MET A 281 -29.82 6.96 31.72
CA MET A 281 -30.63 7.82 30.87
C MET A 281 -32.09 7.40 30.87
N GLU A 282 -32.35 6.10 30.70
CA GLU A 282 -33.69 5.52 30.69
C GLU A 282 -34.40 5.70 32.04
N ASP A 283 -33.70 5.43 33.14
CA ASP A 283 -34.25 5.62 34.49
C ASP A 283 -34.58 7.10 34.74
N TYR A 284 -33.73 8.02 34.26
CA TYR A 284 -34.01 9.45 34.37
C TYR A 284 -35.24 9.87 33.55
N LYS A 285 -35.40 9.34 32.34
CA LYS A 285 -36.57 9.59 31.48
C LYS A 285 -37.85 9.11 32.16
N LYS A 286 -37.89 7.86 32.62
CA LYS A 286 -39.05 7.29 33.33
C LYS A 286 -39.44 8.10 34.55
N ASN A 287 -38.46 8.59 35.30
CA ASN A 287 -38.72 9.47 36.44
C ASN A 287 -39.37 10.79 36.03
N LEU A 288 -38.96 11.38 34.89
CA LEU A 288 -39.59 12.59 34.35
C LEU A 288 -41.03 12.35 33.89
N GLU A 289 -41.29 11.24 33.22
CA GLU A 289 -42.62 10.84 32.75
C GLU A 289 -43.57 10.55 33.92
N LEU A 290 -43.12 9.82 34.94
CA LEU A 290 -43.91 9.58 36.16
C LEU A 290 -44.25 10.89 36.86
N MET A 291 -43.26 11.77 36.98
CA MET A 291 -43.44 13.10 37.55
C MET A 291 -44.47 13.91 36.72
N GLU A 292 -44.42 13.87 35.39
CA GLU A 292 -45.41 14.52 34.51
C GLU A 292 -46.81 14.02 34.81
N HIS A 293 -47.01 12.70 34.80
CA HIS A 293 -48.31 12.09 35.03
C HIS A 293 -48.89 12.44 36.40
N LEU A 294 -48.07 12.45 37.46
CA LEU A 294 -48.49 12.88 38.80
C LEU A 294 -48.95 14.34 38.81
N GLN A 295 -48.28 15.21 38.05
CA GLN A 295 -48.66 16.62 37.96
C GLN A 295 -49.97 16.80 37.19
N GLU A 296 -50.18 16.06 36.10
CA GLU A 296 -51.45 16.07 35.35
C GLU A 296 -52.63 15.64 36.24
N MET A 297 -52.48 14.53 36.99
CA MET A 297 -53.52 14.08 37.91
C MET A 297 -53.79 15.09 39.03
N MET A 298 -52.76 15.80 39.50
CA MET A 298 -52.93 16.83 40.54
C MET A 298 -53.68 18.06 40.01
N GLU A 299 -53.35 18.52 38.80
CA GLU A 299 -54.04 19.62 38.12
C GLU A 299 -55.52 19.25 37.82
N GLU A 300 -55.78 18.01 37.43
CA GLU A 300 -57.15 17.51 37.22
C GLU A 300 -57.94 17.40 38.54
N CYS A 301 -57.36 16.82 39.59
CA CYS A 301 -57.99 16.76 40.91
C CYS A 301 -58.31 18.16 41.44
N GLN A 302 -57.40 19.11 41.27
CA GLN A 302 -57.60 20.49 41.71
C GLN A 302 -58.75 21.14 40.94
N PHE A 303 -58.78 20.98 39.61
CA PHE A 303 -59.88 21.47 38.77
C PHE A 303 -61.24 20.94 39.24
N TRP A 304 -61.37 19.64 39.48
CA TRP A 304 -62.62 19.05 39.97
C TRP A 304 -63.01 19.53 41.38
N CYS A 305 -62.04 19.73 42.28
CA CYS A 305 -62.30 20.30 43.60
C CYS A 305 -62.81 21.74 43.53
N GLU A 306 -62.23 22.55 42.64
CA GLU A 306 -62.63 23.94 42.41
C GLU A 306 -64.04 24.03 41.81
N GLU A 307 -64.33 23.20 40.80
CA GLU A 307 -65.66 23.12 40.17
C GLU A 307 -66.74 22.69 41.16
N ALA A 308 -66.46 21.66 41.98
CA ALA A 308 -67.39 21.20 43.01
C ALA A 308 -67.62 22.24 44.11
N SER A 309 -66.61 23.06 44.44
CA SER A 309 -66.73 24.13 45.44
C SER A 309 -67.47 25.36 44.92
N ALA A 310 -67.55 25.52 43.60
CA ALA A 310 -68.26 26.61 42.93
C ALA A 310 -69.75 26.32 42.68
N THR A 311 -70.19 25.08 42.91
CA THR A 311 -71.58 24.61 42.79
C THR A 311 -72.29 24.62 44.14
#